data_AF-A0A959BYE2-F1
#
_entry.id   AF-A0A959BYE2-F1
#
_cell.length_a   1.000
_cell.length_b   1.000
_cell.length_c   1.000
_cell.angle_alpha   90.00
_cell.angle_beta   90.00
_cell.angle_gamma   90.00
#
_symmetry.space_group_name_H-M   'P 1'
#
loop_
_entity.id
_entity.type
_entity.pdbx_description
1 polymer ?
#
loop_
_entity_poly.entity_id
_entity_poly.type
_entity_poly.pdbx_seq_one_letter_code
_entity_poly.pdbx_strand_id
1 'polypeptide(L)'
;MKSTPEKDYSQELAWIDKAATFLDNRFRIPGTNIRFGADFLIGLIPYAGDVFSFALSGMLVLIMARKGASGMALVKMVGNVFIDGAVGTIPLLGDIFDLKYRANMRNLSLLREHYAEGKHRGSAWWVVALIVVVFFALVGVSLYLVWKVLYWVIS
;
A
#
# COMPACT_ATOMS: atom_id res chain seq x y z
N MET A 1 0.17 -13.63 34.42
CA MET A 1 -0.15 -14.53 33.29
C MET A 1 0.27 -13.80 32.02
N LYS A 2 1.42 -14.13 31.40
CA LYS A 2 1.81 -13.52 30.12
C LYS A 2 0.83 -14.02 29.06
N SER A 3 0.11 -13.13 28.41
CA SER A 3 -0.68 -13.45 27.22
C SER A 3 0.25 -14.13 26.22
N THR A 4 -0.15 -15.30 25.71
CA THR A 4 0.56 -15.98 24.63
C THR A 4 0.65 -15.01 23.43
N PRO A 5 1.81 -14.90 22.75
CA PRO A 5 2.00 -13.93 21.67
C PRO A 5 0.84 -13.93 20.67
N GLU A 6 0.38 -15.12 20.28
CA GLU A 6 -0.77 -15.37 19.40
C GLU A 6 -2.06 -14.63 19.80
N LYS A 7 -2.37 -14.57 21.10
CA LYS A 7 -3.59 -13.94 21.62
C LYS A 7 -3.48 -12.42 21.68
N ASP A 8 -2.28 -11.89 21.90
CA ASP A 8 -2.00 -10.44 21.92
C ASP A 8 -2.07 -9.85 20.49
N TYR A 9 -1.56 -10.58 19.49
CA TYR A 9 -1.65 -10.19 18.08
C TYR A 9 -3.09 -10.13 17.57
N SER A 10 -3.93 -11.11 17.93
CA SER A 10 -5.34 -11.10 17.51
C SER A 10 -6.10 -9.86 18.00
N GLN A 11 -5.76 -9.32 19.17
CA GLN A 11 -6.41 -8.12 19.71
C GLN A 11 -5.89 -6.84 19.06
N GLU A 12 -4.57 -6.73 18.86
CA GLU A 12 -3.94 -5.61 18.15
C GLU A 12 -4.34 -5.60 16.66
N LEU A 13 -4.61 -6.76 16.08
CA LEU A 13 -5.10 -6.88 14.71
C LEU A 13 -6.60 -6.68 14.59
N ALA A 14 -7.39 -7.01 15.61
CA ALA A 14 -8.84 -6.85 15.54
C ALA A 14 -9.28 -5.39 15.34
N TRP A 15 -8.56 -4.41 15.92
CA TRP A 15 -8.89 -3.00 15.70
C TRP A 15 -8.37 -2.50 14.34
N ILE A 16 -7.21 -2.98 13.87
CA ILE A 16 -6.67 -2.68 12.54
C ILE A 16 -7.58 -3.28 11.47
N ASP A 17 -8.04 -4.51 11.64
CA ASP A 17 -9.01 -5.19 10.79
C ASP A 17 -10.32 -4.41 10.74
N LYS A 18 -10.82 -3.96 11.89
CA LYS A 18 -12.02 -3.11 11.94
C LYS A 18 -11.80 -1.76 11.24
N ALA A 19 -10.65 -1.12 11.44
CA ALA A 19 -10.31 0.14 10.78
C ALA A 19 -10.22 -0.04 9.26
N ALA A 20 -9.51 -1.08 8.81
CA ALA A 20 -9.35 -1.37 7.39
C ALA A 20 -10.67 -1.81 6.73
N THR A 21 -11.50 -2.61 7.43
CA THR A 21 -12.84 -2.98 6.95
C THR A 21 -13.79 -1.76 6.92
N PHE A 22 -13.63 -0.82 7.86
CA PHE A 22 -14.40 0.42 7.91
C PHE A 22 -14.02 1.39 6.78
N LEU A 23 -12.73 1.51 6.49
CA LEU A 23 -12.20 2.27 5.36
C LEU A 23 -12.74 1.75 4.03
N ASP A 24 -12.82 0.42 3.87
CA ASP A 24 -12.79 -0.16 2.52
C ASP A 24 -14.13 -0.70 1.98
N ASN A 25 -15.20 -0.91 2.80
CA ASN A 25 -16.35 -1.72 2.30
C ASN A 25 -17.75 -1.60 2.96
N ARG A 26 -18.15 -0.45 3.51
CA ARG A 26 -19.47 -0.37 4.22
C ARG A 26 -20.69 -0.24 3.29
N PHE A 27 -20.57 0.33 2.09
CA PHE A 27 -21.72 0.63 1.22
C PHE A 27 -21.55 0.07 -0.20
N ARG A 28 -22.61 -0.49 -0.78
CA ARG A 28 -22.64 -1.03 -2.15
C ARG A 28 -23.50 -0.13 -3.01
N ILE A 29 -23.04 0.23 -4.21
CA ILE A 29 -23.86 1.02 -5.14
C ILE A 29 -24.97 0.08 -5.67
N PRO A 30 -26.26 0.36 -5.44
CA PRO A 30 -27.33 -0.45 -5.99
C PRO A 30 -27.22 -0.46 -7.53
N GLY A 31 -27.18 -1.66 -8.12
CA GLY A 31 -27.01 -1.85 -9.57
C GLY A 31 -25.58 -2.12 -10.06
N THR A 32 -24.55 -2.10 -9.19
CA THR A 32 -23.18 -2.51 -9.57
C THR A 32 -22.53 -3.45 -8.52
N ASN A 33 -21.40 -4.08 -8.88
CA ASN A 33 -20.55 -4.83 -7.96
C ASN A 33 -19.51 -3.95 -7.24
N ILE A 34 -19.61 -2.62 -7.39
CA ILE A 34 -18.68 -1.66 -6.81
C ILE A 34 -19.10 -1.39 -5.36
N ARG A 35 -18.16 -1.54 -4.45
CA ARG A 35 -18.31 -1.25 -3.03
C ARG A 35 -17.43 -0.06 -2.65
N PHE A 36 -17.94 0.82 -1.82
CA PHE A 36 -17.28 2.04 -1.36
C PHE A 36 -17.39 2.14 0.18
N GLY A 37 -16.30 2.52 0.84
CA GLY A 37 -16.25 2.71 2.28
C GLY A 37 -16.06 4.19 2.66
N ALA A 38 -15.56 4.45 3.88
CA ALA A 38 -15.26 5.81 4.33
C ALA A 38 -14.23 6.52 3.42
N ASP A 39 -13.43 5.78 2.67
CA ASP A 39 -12.53 6.30 1.62
C ASP A 39 -13.25 7.14 0.56
N PHE A 40 -14.53 6.87 0.28
CA PHE A 40 -15.30 7.70 -0.67
C PHE A 40 -15.69 9.06 -0.10
N LEU A 41 -15.89 9.16 1.23
CA LEU A 41 -16.15 10.43 1.91
C LEU A 41 -14.85 11.21 2.18
N ILE A 42 -13.76 10.50 2.45
CA ILE A 42 -12.42 11.09 2.58
C ILE A 42 -11.91 11.56 1.22
N GLY A 43 -12.16 10.80 0.14
CA GLY A 43 -11.83 11.16 -1.24
C GLY A 43 -12.62 12.36 -1.80
N LEU A 44 -13.64 12.86 -1.09
CA LEU A 44 -14.27 14.14 -1.38
C LEU A 44 -13.34 15.33 -1.07
N ILE A 45 -12.35 15.10 -0.19
CA ILE A 45 -11.28 16.04 0.12
C ILE A 45 -10.07 15.62 -0.70
N PRO A 46 -9.63 16.44 -1.67
CA PRO A 46 -8.45 16.14 -2.48
C PRO A 46 -7.26 15.79 -1.58
N TYR A 47 -6.51 14.73 -1.94
CA TYR A 47 -5.31 14.25 -1.24
C TYR A 47 -5.51 13.66 0.16
N ALA A 48 -6.70 13.74 0.76
CA ALA A 48 -6.91 13.15 2.09
C ALA A 48 -6.80 11.62 2.05
N GLY A 49 -7.38 10.98 1.02
CA GLY A 49 -7.32 9.52 0.82
C GLY A 49 -5.88 9.01 0.79
N ASP A 50 -5.02 9.67 0.01
CA ASP A 50 -3.60 9.31 -0.11
C ASP A 50 -2.88 9.42 1.24
N VAL A 51 -3.09 10.50 1.99
CA VAL A 51 -2.47 10.70 3.31
C VAL A 51 -2.89 9.60 4.29
N PHE A 52 -4.18 9.24 4.32
CA PHE A 52 -4.68 8.16 5.17
C PHE A 52 -4.13 6.80 4.74
N SER A 53 -4.07 6.54 3.43
CA SER A 53 -3.51 5.32 2.86
C SER A 53 -2.04 5.15 3.25
N PHE A 54 -1.22 6.19 3.06
CA PHE A 54 0.18 6.19 3.46
C PHE A 54 0.36 6.01 4.98
N ALA A 55 -0.46 6.68 5.80
CA ALA A 55 -0.41 6.55 7.25
C ALA A 55 -0.72 5.12 7.70
N LEU A 56 -1.76 4.49 7.13
CA LEU A 56 -2.12 3.11 7.43
C LEU A 56 -1.00 2.14 7.03
N SER A 57 -0.47 2.27 5.82
CA SER A 57 0.64 1.46 5.35
C SER A 57 1.89 1.61 6.22
N GLY A 58 2.27 2.83 6.58
CA GLY A 58 3.40 3.10 7.47
C GLY A 58 3.22 2.47 8.84
N MET A 59 2.00 2.54 9.39
CA MET A 59 1.66 1.91 10.65
C MET A 59 1.79 0.38 10.59
N LEU A 60 1.26 -0.27 9.54
CA LEU A 60 1.37 -1.72 9.34
C LEU A 60 2.84 -2.17 9.25
N VAL A 61 3.65 -1.44 8.49
CA VAL A 61 5.10 -1.72 8.36
C VAL A 61 5.81 -1.56 9.70
N LEU A 62 5.50 -0.49 10.45
CA LEU A 62 6.10 -0.26 11.78
C LEU A 62 5.75 -1.34 12.80
N ILE A 63 4.49 -1.78 12.82
CA ILE A 63 4.04 -2.88 13.68
C ILE A 63 4.82 -4.15 13.33
N MET A 64 4.89 -4.49 12.04
CA MET A 64 5.67 -5.64 11.56
C MET A 64 7.15 -5.55 11.94
N ALA A 65 7.77 -4.39 11.76
CA ALA A 65 9.16 -4.15 12.10
C ALA A 65 9.44 -4.35 13.61
N ARG A 66 8.63 -3.72 14.47
CA ARG A 66 8.80 -3.77 15.93
C ARG A 66 8.62 -5.16 16.51
N LYS A 67 7.80 -5.98 15.88
CA LYS A 67 7.50 -7.35 16.32
C LYS A 67 8.43 -8.39 15.70
N GLY A 68 9.51 -7.95 15.02
CA GLY A 68 10.59 -8.82 14.56
C GLY A 68 10.28 -9.59 13.28
N ALA A 69 9.40 -9.05 12.43
CA ALA A 69 9.08 -9.71 11.17
C ALA A 69 10.31 -9.89 10.27
N SER A 70 10.27 -10.90 9.41
CA SER A 70 11.37 -11.15 8.46
C SER A 70 11.59 -9.94 7.55
N GLY A 71 12.85 -9.65 7.22
CA GLY A 71 13.18 -8.56 6.28
C GLY A 71 12.46 -8.70 4.94
N MET A 72 12.16 -9.94 4.52
CA MET A 72 11.35 -10.22 3.33
C MET A 72 9.89 -9.76 3.46
N ALA A 73 9.25 -9.99 4.60
CA ALA A 73 7.88 -9.52 4.81
C ALA A 73 7.82 -8.00 4.77
N LEU A 74 8.78 -7.31 5.42
CA LEU A 74 8.89 -5.85 5.34
C LEU A 74 9.12 -5.36 3.90
N VAL A 75 10.05 -5.97 3.16
CA VAL A 75 10.34 -5.56 1.76
C VAL A 75 9.10 -5.72 0.88
N LYS A 76 8.35 -6.81 1.02
CA LYS A 76 7.09 -6.98 0.29
C LYS A 76 6.07 -5.90 0.64
N MET A 77 5.97 -5.54 1.93
CA MET A 77 5.04 -4.50 2.35
C MET A 77 5.41 -3.13 1.80
N VAL A 78 6.70 -2.77 1.89
CA VAL A 78 7.23 -1.53 1.31
C VAL A 78 7.05 -1.51 -0.21
N GLY A 79 7.25 -2.66 -0.87
CA GLY A 79 7.05 -2.79 -2.32
C GLY A 79 5.61 -2.54 -2.75
N ASN A 80 4.62 -3.03 -1.99
CA ASN A 80 3.22 -2.73 -2.28
C ASN A 80 2.94 -1.22 -2.20
N VAL A 81 3.47 -0.53 -1.18
CA VAL A 81 3.32 0.93 -1.02
C VAL A 81 4.02 1.68 -2.16
N PHE A 82 5.21 1.25 -2.55
CA PHE A 82 5.95 1.88 -3.64
C PHE A 82 5.22 1.75 -4.98
N ILE A 83 4.68 0.57 -5.29
CA ILE A 83 3.92 0.33 -6.52
C ILE A 83 2.68 1.22 -6.54
N ASP A 84 1.95 1.28 -5.42
CA ASP A 84 0.76 2.10 -5.28
C ASP A 84 1.04 3.60 -5.48
N GLY A 85 2.01 4.13 -4.75
CA GLY A 85 2.42 5.53 -4.88
C GLY A 85 2.97 5.86 -6.27
N ALA A 86 3.75 4.96 -6.89
CA ALA A 86 4.26 5.16 -8.23
C ALA A 86 3.14 5.28 -9.27
N VAL A 87 2.14 4.38 -9.23
CA VAL A 87 1.02 4.43 -10.18
C VAL A 87 0.06 5.58 -9.84
N GLY A 88 -0.10 5.91 -8.55
CA GLY A 88 -0.89 7.04 -8.07
C GLY A 88 -0.45 8.40 -8.62
N THR A 89 0.82 8.56 -9.01
CA THR A 89 1.31 9.79 -9.67
C THR A 89 0.75 10.01 -11.08
N ILE A 90 0.15 9.00 -11.69
CA ILE A 90 -0.37 9.08 -13.06
C ILE A 90 -1.84 9.52 -13.02
N PRO A 91 -2.20 10.70 -13.56
CA PRO A 91 -3.59 11.17 -13.58
C PRO A 91 -4.53 10.15 -14.24
N LEU A 92 -5.74 9.99 -13.69
CA LEU A 92 -6.79 9.03 -14.11
C LEU A 92 -6.44 7.54 -13.91
N LEU A 93 -5.19 7.13 -14.07
CA LEU A 93 -4.75 5.76 -13.83
C LEU A 93 -4.56 5.46 -12.35
N GLY A 94 -4.15 6.45 -11.54
CA GLY A 94 -3.99 6.32 -10.09
C GLY A 94 -5.26 5.82 -9.40
N ASP A 95 -6.38 6.54 -9.57
CA ASP A 95 -7.65 6.21 -8.91
C ASP A 95 -8.17 4.80 -9.28
N ILE A 96 -8.05 4.42 -10.55
CA ILE A 96 -8.49 3.08 -11.02
C ILE A 96 -7.56 1.99 -10.46
N PHE A 97 -6.26 2.28 -10.41
CA PHE A 97 -5.28 1.33 -9.92
C PHE A 97 -5.42 1.11 -8.42
N ASP A 98 -5.55 2.18 -7.62
CA ASP A 98 -5.69 2.09 -6.17
C ASP A 98 -6.91 1.23 -5.78
N LEU A 99 -8.06 1.45 -6.45
CA LEU A 99 -9.27 0.64 -6.26
C LEU A 99 -9.07 -0.87 -6.52
N LYS A 100 -8.19 -1.24 -7.45
CA LYS A 100 -7.88 -2.63 -7.81
C LYS A 100 -6.72 -3.23 -7.03
N TYR A 101 -5.69 -2.45 -6.76
CA TYR A 101 -4.43 -2.92 -6.20
C TYR A 101 -4.48 -2.98 -4.68
N ARG A 102 -5.16 -2.03 -4.01
CA ARG A 102 -5.42 -1.99 -2.57
C ARG A 102 -4.19 -2.40 -1.74
N ALA A 103 -3.10 -1.64 -1.84
CA ALA A 103 -1.82 -1.98 -1.21
C ALA A 103 -1.92 -2.25 0.30
N ASN A 104 -2.76 -1.49 1.00
CA ASN A 104 -3.02 -1.67 2.44
C ASN A 104 -3.60 -3.05 2.78
N MET A 105 -4.53 -3.55 1.96
CA MET A 105 -5.13 -4.88 2.17
C MET A 105 -4.12 -5.99 1.97
N ARG A 106 -3.24 -5.84 0.97
CA ARG A 106 -2.12 -6.77 0.75
C ARG A 106 -1.12 -6.73 1.90
N ASN A 107 -0.85 -5.55 2.44
CA ASN A 107 0.05 -5.41 3.60
C ASN A 107 -0.56 -6.05 4.86
N LEU A 108 -1.87 -5.89 5.06
CA LEU A 108 -2.60 -6.54 6.14
C LEU A 108 -2.61 -8.06 5.98
N SER A 109 -2.78 -8.57 4.76
CA SER A 109 -2.73 -10.02 4.50
C SER A 109 -1.33 -10.58 4.75
N LEU A 110 -0.27 -9.90 4.29
CA LEU A 110 1.12 -10.28 4.58
C LEU A 110 1.41 -10.31 6.07
N LEU A 111 0.88 -9.34 6.82
CA LEU A 111 1.00 -9.27 8.26
C LEU A 111 0.32 -10.49 8.91
N ARG A 112 -0.92 -10.80 8.50
CA ARG A 112 -1.64 -11.98 9.01
C ARG A 112 -0.93 -13.29 8.66
N GLU A 113 -0.53 -13.48 7.41
CA GLU A 113 0.19 -14.67 6.95
C GLU A 113 1.53 -14.86 7.68
N HIS A 114 2.22 -13.76 8.00
CA HIS A 114 3.46 -13.81 8.75
C HIS A 114 3.26 -14.28 10.20
N TYR A 115 2.26 -13.73 10.91
CA TYR A 115 2.05 -14.05 12.33
C TYR A 115 1.21 -15.30 12.58
N ALA A 116 0.18 -15.55 11.77
CA ALA A 116 -0.70 -16.70 11.95
C ALA A 116 -0.08 -17.97 11.35
N GLU A 117 0.68 -17.86 10.27
CA GLU A 117 1.13 -19.02 9.49
C GLU A 117 2.67 -19.14 9.41
N GLY A 118 3.41 -18.17 9.99
CA GLY A 118 4.88 -18.18 9.99
C GLY A 118 5.50 -18.02 8.59
N LYS A 119 4.74 -17.53 7.60
CA LYS A 119 5.16 -17.45 6.20
C LYS A 119 6.10 -16.27 5.91
N HIS A 120 6.67 -16.26 4.71
CA HIS A 120 7.54 -15.19 4.17
C HIS A 120 8.94 -15.05 4.79
N ARG A 121 9.60 -16.16 5.15
CA ARG A 121 10.99 -16.16 5.64
C ARG A 121 12.09 -16.15 4.55
N GLY A 122 11.73 -16.11 3.25
CA GLY A 122 12.69 -16.21 2.12
C GLY A 122 13.40 -14.89 1.73
N SER A 123 14.01 -14.82 0.54
CA SER A 123 14.68 -13.59 0.00
C SER A 123 13.82 -12.80 -1.02
N ALA A 124 13.62 -11.51 -0.77
CA ALA A 124 12.74 -10.61 -1.52
C ALA A 124 13.43 -9.88 -2.68
N TRP A 125 14.63 -10.32 -3.07
CA TRP A 125 15.52 -9.54 -3.93
C TRP A 125 14.88 -9.17 -5.28
N TRP A 126 14.00 -10.01 -5.83
CA TRP A 126 13.29 -9.72 -7.08
C TRP A 126 12.31 -8.55 -6.94
N VAL A 127 11.69 -8.38 -5.76
CA VAL A 127 10.82 -7.23 -5.46
C VAL A 127 11.65 -5.97 -5.41
N VAL A 128 12.80 -6.02 -4.72
CA VAL A 128 13.74 -4.89 -4.65
C VAL A 128 14.24 -4.53 -6.05
N ALA A 129 14.66 -5.53 -6.84
CA ALA A 129 15.11 -5.32 -8.20
C ALA A 129 14.02 -4.66 -9.07
N LEU A 130 12.77 -5.14 -8.96
CA LEU A 130 11.63 -4.55 -9.66
C LEU A 130 11.41 -3.08 -9.26
N ILE A 131 11.40 -2.78 -7.96
CA ILE A 131 11.27 -1.40 -7.44
C ILE A 131 12.36 -0.51 -8.00
N VAL A 132 13.61 -0.98 -7.97
CA VAL A 132 14.78 -0.24 -8.47
C VAL A 132 14.66 0.02 -9.97
N VAL A 133 14.29 -0.99 -10.76
CA VAL A 133 14.09 -0.85 -12.21
C VAL A 133 12.98 0.16 -12.51
N VAL A 134 11.83 0.05 -11.83
CA VAL A 134 10.70 0.98 -12.00
C VAL A 134 11.11 2.40 -11.61
N PHE A 135 11.82 2.57 -10.50
CA PHE A 135 12.33 3.88 -10.07
C PHE A 135 13.21 4.53 -11.14
N PHE A 136 14.21 3.81 -11.65
CA PHE A 136 15.09 4.35 -12.69
C PHE A 136 14.35 4.63 -14.02
N ALA A 137 13.38 3.81 -14.38
CA ALA A 137 12.53 4.08 -15.54
C ALA A 137 11.73 5.37 -15.38
N LEU A 138 11.10 5.60 -14.21
CA LEU A 138 10.36 6.83 -13.92
C LEU A 138 11.27 8.07 -13.95
N VAL A 139 12.46 7.99 -13.35
CA VAL A 139 13.46 9.06 -13.41
C VAL A 139 13.87 9.35 -14.85
N GLY A 140 14.16 8.31 -15.63
CA GLY A 140 14.55 8.45 -17.04
C GLY A 140 13.45 9.11 -17.89
N VAL A 141 12.20 8.69 -17.72
CA VAL A 141 11.05 9.30 -18.40
C VAL A 141 10.89 10.77 -17.99
N SER A 142 10.99 11.08 -16.69
CA SER A 142 10.90 12.45 -16.19
C SER A 142 11.98 13.36 -16.80
N LEU A 143 13.24 12.91 -16.81
CA LEU A 143 14.35 13.64 -17.41
C LEU A 143 14.17 13.85 -18.92
N TYR A 144 13.69 12.83 -19.63
CA TYR A 144 13.39 12.93 -21.06
C TYR A 144 12.29 13.97 -21.34
N LEU A 145 11.22 13.98 -20.55
CA LEU A 145 10.14 14.97 -20.68
C LEU A 145 10.63 16.38 -20.41
N VAL A 146 11.41 16.59 -19.34
CA VAL A 146 12.02 17.89 -19.03
C VAL A 146 12.92 18.35 -20.17
N TRP A 147 13.81 17.48 -20.66
CA TRP A 147 14.70 17.80 -21.77
C TRP A 147 13.93 18.16 -23.04
N LYS A 148 12.88 17.41 -23.36
CA LYS A 148 12.01 17.69 -24.51
C LYS A 148 11.32 19.05 -24.41
N VAL A 149 10.83 19.42 -23.23
CA VAL A 149 10.21 20.73 -22.98
C VAL A 149 11.25 21.84 -23.12
N LEU A 150 12.45 21.68 -22.54
CA LEU A 150 13.53 22.67 -22.67
C LEU A 150 13.94 22.87 -24.13
N TYR A 151 14.08 21.78 -24.90
CA TYR A 151 14.36 21.84 -26.32
C TYR A 151 13.29 22.64 -27.08
N TRP A 152 12.02 22.40 -26.77
CA TRP A 152 10.89 23.11 -27.39
C TRP A 152 10.82 24.59 -27.02
N VAL A 153 11.22 24.97 -25.80
CA VAL A 153 11.22 26.39 -25.36
C VAL A 153 12.39 27.18 -25.95
N ILE A 154 13.53 26.53 -26.19
CA ILE A 154 14.75 27.17 -26.68
C ILE A 154 14.81 27.22 -28.22
N SER A 155 14.04 26.38 -28.91
CA SER A 155 13.96 26.33 -30.38
C SER A 155 12.84 27.22 -30.91
#